data_AF-A0A847PJH0-F1
#
_entry.id   AF-A0A847PJH0-F1
#
_cell.length_a   1.000
_cell.length_b   1.000
_cell.length_c   1.000
_cell.angle_alpha   90.00
_cell.angle_beta   90.00
_cell.angle_gamma   90.00
#
_symmetry.space_group_name_H-M   'P 1'
#
loop_
_entity.id
_entity.type
_entity.pdbx_description
1 polymer ?
#
loop_
_entity_poly.entity_id
_entity_poly.type
_entity_poly.pdbx_seq_one_letter_code
_entity_poly.pdbx_strand_id
1 'polypeptide(L)'
;MNSRLNYIKRVLLVIVFLFSITATTISVNEQTFFISQVIDGDTLLLANGDTVRLSGIDAPELNQPGYDLAKWFLFYLTKDKRVFLEKDLTDKDEFGRLMRFVFLKDDGKMVNELILLNGLADFRYLSLESKYFERLKEASLKAEANNSGLWAFSAFPPNRINEDDYSAKVIDWQDAPKYINEIVTAEGSIERAYDSGKACFLNFKENWSGTLNLVIFSELYYQYPANPAQYFLNKKIRVTGLVQLYKGTPQMIIKSPEQIKVIE
;
A
#
# COMPACT_ATOMS: atom_id res chain seq x y z
N MET A 1 31.92 -6.92 69.77
CA MET A 1 31.35 -5.84 68.93
C MET A 1 32.07 -5.64 67.59
N ASN A 2 33.35 -6.02 67.45
CA ASN A 2 34.14 -5.74 66.23
C ASN A 2 34.00 -6.72 65.05
N SER A 3 33.44 -7.93 65.23
CA SER A 3 33.32 -8.92 64.15
C SER A 3 32.10 -8.71 63.23
N ARG A 4 30.97 -8.24 63.78
CA ARG A 4 29.75 -7.94 63.01
C ARG A 4 29.92 -6.74 62.07
N LEU A 5 30.74 -5.75 62.46
CA LEU A 5 31.01 -4.56 61.64
C LEU A 5 31.85 -4.88 60.39
N ASN A 6 32.77 -5.84 60.49
CA ASN A 6 33.62 -6.27 59.38
C ASN A 6 32.88 -7.18 58.38
N TYR A 7 31.86 -7.92 58.84
CA TYR A 7 31.00 -8.73 57.96
C TYR A 7 30.11 -7.84 57.09
N ILE A 8 29.49 -6.81 57.67
CA ILE A 8 28.64 -5.85 56.93
C ILE A 8 29.45 -5.08 55.88
N LYS A 9 30.69 -4.67 56.20
CA LYS A 9 31.59 -4.02 55.22
C LYS A 9 31.99 -4.93 54.06
N ARG A 10 32.17 -6.25 54.29
CA ARG A 10 32.48 -7.23 53.23
C ARG A 10 31.27 -7.56 52.36
N VAL A 11 30.07 -7.63 52.94
CA VAL A 11 28.82 -7.85 52.19
C VAL A 11 28.46 -6.63 51.35
N LEU A 12 28.65 -5.40 51.86
CA LEU A 12 28.40 -4.17 51.12
C LEU A 12 29.33 -4.01 49.90
N LEU A 13 30.58 -4.46 50.01
CA LEU A 13 31.56 -4.39 48.92
C LEU A 13 31.27 -5.38 47.77
N VAL A 14 30.66 -6.54 48.08
CA VAL A 14 30.22 -7.52 47.08
C VAL A 14 28.94 -7.06 46.36
N ILE A 15 28.05 -6.34 47.04
CA ILE A 15 26.82 -5.80 46.43
C ILE A 15 27.12 -4.62 45.50
N VAL A 16 28.11 -3.78 45.82
CA VAL A 16 28.57 -2.71 44.90
C VAL A 16 29.26 -3.29 43.67
N PHE A 17 29.96 -4.43 43.79
CA PHE A 17 30.56 -5.12 42.64
C PHE A 17 29.51 -5.84 41.76
N LEU A 18 28.42 -6.33 42.34
CA LEU A 18 27.29 -6.93 41.61
C LEU A 18 26.39 -5.90 40.90
N PHE A 19 26.48 -4.61 41.26
CA PHE A 19 25.80 -3.52 40.55
C PHE A 19 26.66 -2.90 39.43
N SER A 20 27.84 -3.46 39.15
CA SER A 20 28.71 -3.07 38.03
C SER A 20 28.49 -3.96 36.81
N ILE A 21 27.30 -4.56 36.64
CA ILE A 21 26.90 -5.13 35.36
C ILE A 21 26.69 -3.93 34.44
N THR A 22 27.75 -3.61 33.71
CA THR A 22 27.74 -2.67 32.60
C THR A 22 26.58 -3.04 31.70
N ALA A 23 25.54 -2.21 31.69
CA ALA A 23 24.57 -2.21 30.61
C ALA A 23 25.36 -1.90 29.35
N THR A 24 25.84 -2.95 28.69
CA THR A 24 26.42 -2.85 27.37
C THR A 24 25.24 -2.52 26.50
N THR A 25 25.06 -1.23 26.22
CA THR A 25 24.11 -0.77 25.22
C THR A 25 24.57 -1.41 23.93
N ILE A 26 23.88 -2.47 23.51
CA ILE A 26 24.01 -2.99 22.15
C ILE A 26 23.51 -1.85 21.27
N SER A 27 24.44 -1.03 20.81
CA SER A 27 24.19 -0.09 19.72
C SER A 27 23.86 -0.95 18.51
N VAL A 28 22.58 -1.26 18.33
CA VAL A 28 22.09 -1.76 17.04
C VAL A 28 22.47 -0.68 16.04
N ASN A 29 23.47 -0.96 15.23
CA ASN A 29 23.91 -0.06 14.18
C ASN A 29 22.84 -0.08 13.11
N GLU A 30 21.80 0.73 13.28
CA GLU A 30 20.73 0.86 12.30
C GLU A 30 21.33 1.43 11.02
N GLN A 31 21.39 0.57 9.99
CA GLN A 31 21.91 0.93 8.69
C GLN A 31 21.08 2.06 8.09
N THR A 32 21.76 3.13 7.68
CA THR A 32 21.13 4.29 7.01
C THR A 32 21.58 4.40 5.57
N PHE A 33 20.72 4.94 4.72
CA PHE A 33 20.96 5.10 3.29
C PHE A 33 20.79 6.55 2.87
N PHE A 34 21.57 6.96 1.87
CA PHE A 34 21.31 8.19 1.13
C PHE A 34 20.43 7.90 -0.09
N ILE A 35 19.60 8.87 -0.44
CA ILE A 35 18.84 8.85 -1.68
C ILE A 35 19.72 9.43 -2.79
N SER A 36 19.98 8.65 -3.84
CA SER A 36 20.70 9.13 -5.03
C SER A 36 19.76 9.80 -6.02
N GLN A 37 18.53 9.29 -6.15
CA GLN A 37 17.53 9.82 -7.07
C GLN A 37 16.11 9.52 -6.59
N VAL A 38 15.18 10.44 -6.86
CA VAL A 38 13.74 10.18 -6.81
C VAL A 38 13.24 9.88 -8.21
N ILE A 39 12.70 8.67 -8.42
CA ILE A 39 12.28 8.20 -9.74
C ILE A 39 10.89 8.78 -10.08
N ASP A 40 9.94 8.59 -9.17
CA ASP A 40 8.55 9.07 -9.23
C ASP A 40 8.03 9.37 -7.80
N GLY A 41 6.71 9.49 -7.61
CA GLY A 41 6.11 9.87 -6.33
C GLY A 41 6.16 8.81 -5.23
N ASP A 42 6.59 7.58 -5.53
CA ASP A 42 6.68 6.50 -4.55
C ASP A 42 7.88 5.55 -4.75
N THR A 43 8.83 5.91 -5.62
CA THR A 43 10.02 5.12 -5.91
C THR A 43 11.31 5.93 -5.73
N LEU A 44 12.24 5.38 -4.94
CA LEU A 44 13.55 5.95 -4.62
C LEU A 44 14.68 5.07 -5.14
N LEU A 45 15.73 5.67 -5.66
CA LEU A 45 17.02 5.02 -5.87
C LEU A 45 17.96 5.40 -4.72
N LEU A 46 18.56 4.40 -4.10
CA LEU A 46 19.53 4.59 -3.02
C LEU A 46 20.95 4.74 -3.58
N ALA A 47 21.84 5.33 -2.79
CA ALA A 47 23.25 5.51 -3.16
C ALA A 47 24.03 4.19 -3.32
N ASN A 48 23.53 3.08 -2.75
CA ASN A 48 24.11 1.75 -2.94
C ASN A 48 23.57 1.04 -4.20
N GLY A 49 22.71 1.68 -4.99
CA GLY A 49 22.14 1.15 -6.23
C GLY A 49 20.82 0.40 -6.07
N ASP A 50 20.36 0.13 -4.84
CA ASP A 50 19.06 -0.48 -4.62
C ASP A 50 17.93 0.49 -4.97
N THR A 51 16.87 -0.04 -5.59
CA THR A 51 15.62 0.70 -5.82
C THR A 51 14.61 0.32 -4.75
N VAL A 52 13.96 1.31 -4.14
CA VAL A 52 12.94 1.15 -3.10
C VAL A 52 11.60 1.63 -3.62
N ARG A 53 10.57 0.77 -3.52
CA ARG A 53 9.17 1.13 -3.71
C ARG A 53 8.55 1.33 -2.33
N LEU A 54 7.93 2.49 -2.11
CA LEU A 54 7.30 2.84 -0.85
C LEU A 54 6.08 1.96 -0.61
N SER A 55 6.15 1.06 0.37
CA SER A 55 5.06 0.16 0.73
C SER A 55 3.80 0.92 1.15
N GLY A 56 2.63 0.42 0.76
CA GLY A 56 1.36 0.91 1.27
C GLY A 56 0.77 2.14 0.56
N ILE A 57 1.46 2.67 -0.46
CA ILE A 57 1.03 3.89 -1.17
C ILE A 57 1.13 3.71 -2.68
N ASP A 58 0.34 4.46 -3.44
CA ASP A 58 0.37 4.52 -4.91
C ASP A 58 0.30 5.97 -5.37
N ALA A 59 1.43 6.51 -5.79
CA ALA A 59 1.50 7.86 -6.32
C ALA A 59 1.09 7.89 -7.81
N PRO A 60 0.66 9.04 -8.34
CA PRO A 60 0.36 9.14 -9.76
C PRO A 60 1.57 8.80 -10.64
N GLU A 61 1.31 8.06 -11.72
CA GLU A 61 2.29 7.72 -12.76
C GLU A 61 2.56 8.91 -13.71
N LEU A 62 3.62 8.86 -14.52
CA LEU A 62 4.08 9.99 -15.39
C LEU A 62 2.98 10.70 -16.20
N ASN A 63 1.97 9.95 -16.65
CA ASN A 63 0.88 10.48 -17.48
C ASN A 63 -0.40 10.79 -16.69
N GLN A 64 -0.35 10.74 -15.35
CA GLN A 64 -1.48 10.98 -14.47
C GLN A 64 -1.37 12.37 -13.81
N PRO A 65 -2.50 13.06 -13.58
CA PRO A 65 -2.53 14.30 -12.84
C PRO A 65 -1.84 14.17 -11.48
N GLY A 66 -0.96 15.12 -11.16
CA GLY A 66 -0.27 15.15 -9.86
C GLY A 66 1.08 14.44 -9.82
N TYR A 67 1.54 13.82 -10.91
CA TYR A 67 2.85 13.15 -10.99
C TYR A 67 4.00 14.04 -10.48
N ASP A 68 4.15 15.24 -11.06
CA ASP A 68 5.24 16.14 -10.70
C ASP A 68 5.14 16.58 -9.24
N LEU A 69 3.92 16.80 -8.74
CA LEU A 69 3.69 17.23 -7.37
C LEU A 69 4.14 16.16 -6.36
N ALA A 70 3.74 14.90 -6.56
CA ALA A 70 4.13 13.78 -5.72
C ALA A 70 5.65 13.54 -5.76
N LYS A 71 6.23 13.54 -6.97
CA LYS A 71 7.67 13.38 -7.17
C LYS A 71 8.49 14.48 -6.51
N TRP A 72 8.12 15.75 -6.69
CA TRP A 72 8.85 16.87 -6.10
C TRP A 72 8.70 16.91 -4.58
N PHE A 73 7.52 16.55 -4.06
CA PHE A 73 7.33 16.41 -2.62
C PHE A 73 8.28 15.36 -2.03
N LEU A 74 8.33 14.17 -2.62
CA LEU A 74 9.25 13.11 -2.17
C LEU A 74 10.72 13.55 -2.29
N PHE A 75 11.08 14.23 -3.37
CA PHE A 75 12.41 14.81 -3.55
C PHE A 75 12.76 15.79 -2.43
N TYR A 76 11.96 16.83 -2.19
CA TYR A 76 12.27 17.80 -1.14
C TYR A 76 12.19 17.21 0.27
N LEU A 77 11.34 16.21 0.47
CA LEU A 77 11.22 15.52 1.74
C LEU A 77 12.50 14.73 2.09
N THR A 78 13.18 14.16 1.09
CA THR A 78 14.33 13.27 1.26
C THR A 78 15.68 13.86 0.84
N LYS A 79 15.68 15.02 0.18
CA LYS A 79 16.89 15.71 -0.29
C LYS A 79 17.89 15.91 0.84
N ASP A 80 19.13 15.49 0.60
CA ASP A 80 20.28 15.59 1.52
C ASP A 80 20.08 14.90 2.88
N LYS A 81 19.05 14.05 3.01
CA LYS A 81 18.75 13.31 4.24
C LYS A 81 19.18 11.86 4.14
N ARG A 82 19.38 11.27 5.31
CA ARG A 82 19.53 9.82 5.49
C ARG A 82 18.19 9.20 5.85
N VAL A 83 17.99 7.97 5.42
CA VAL A 83 16.78 7.20 5.74
C VAL A 83 17.10 5.85 6.35
N PHE A 84 16.19 5.35 7.17
CA PHE A 84 16.09 3.95 7.54
C PHE A 84 15.02 3.26 6.73
N LEU A 85 15.23 1.97 6.49
CA LEU A 85 14.32 1.15 5.72
C LEU A 85 13.82 0.02 6.61
N GLU A 86 12.50 -0.13 6.68
CA GLU A 86 11.89 -1.30 7.27
C GLU A 86 11.17 -2.10 6.20
N LYS A 87 11.40 -3.42 6.18
CA LYS A 87 10.76 -4.36 5.26
C LYS A 87 9.28 -4.52 5.60
N ASP A 88 8.43 -4.57 4.58
CA ASP A 88 7.04 -5.01 4.73
C ASP A 88 6.93 -6.55 4.64
N LEU A 89 5.73 -7.09 4.40
CA LEU A 89 5.50 -8.53 4.20
C LEU A 89 6.39 -9.11 3.10
N THR A 90 6.40 -8.46 1.94
CA THR A 90 7.22 -8.84 0.79
C THR A 90 8.56 -8.10 0.84
N ASP A 91 9.67 -8.79 0.55
CA ASP A 91 10.98 -8.14 0.49
C ASP A 91 11.19 -7.36 -0.81
N LYS A 92 10.95 -8.03 -1.94
CA LYS A 92 11.09 -7.48 -3.29
C LYS A 92 9.86 -7.77 -4.13
N ASP A 93 9.47 -6.82 -4.95
CA ASP A 93 8.45 -7.05 -5.98
C ASP A 93 9.02 -7.81 -7.19
N GLU A 94 8.17 -8.08 -8.18
CA GLU A 94 8.54 -8.79 -9.43
C GLU A 94 9.60 -8.06 -10.27
N PHE A 95 9.79 -6.75 -10.04
CA PHE A 95 10.81 -5.93 -10.70
C PHE A 95 12.13 -5.86 -9.91
N GLY A 96 12.19 -6.53 -8.76
CA GLY A 96 13.36 -6.58 -7.89
C GLY A 96 13.52 -5.35 -6.97
N ARG A 97 12.53 -4.44 -6.94
CA ARG A 97 12.52 -3.26 -6.07
C ARG A 97 12.24 -3.68 -4.63
N LEU A 98 12.95 -3.10 -3.68
CA LEU A 98 12.75 -3.34 -2.25
C LEU A 98 11.43 -2.70 -1.81
N MET A 99 10.51 -3.48 -1.26
CA MET A 99 9.27 -2.97 -0.68
C MET A 99 9.54 -2.52 0.75
N ARG A 100 9.50 -1.20 1.00
CA ARG A 100 9.93 -0.63 2.29
C ARG A 100 9.00 0.46 2.84
N PHE A 101 8.93 0.49 4.16
CA PHE A 101 8.64 1.71 4.92
C PHE A 101 9.93 2.51 5.09
N VAL A 102 9.87 3.78 4.75
CA VAL A 102 11.04 4.66 4.77
C VAL A 102 10.86 5.69 5.87
N PHE A 103 11.87 5.82 6.73
CA PHE A 103 11.87 6.76 7.85
C PHE A 103 13.02 7.74 7.72
N LEU A 104 12.75 9.03 7.94
CA LEU A 104 13.81 10.04 8.00
C LEU A 104 14.66 9.82 9.25
N LYS A 105 15.98 9.80 9.09
CA LYS A 105 16.93 9.59 10.20
C LYS A 105 16.84 10.69 11.26
N ASP A 106 16.55 11.92 10.84
CA ASP A 106 16.65 13.11 11.69
C ASP A 106 15.54 13.16 12.75
N ASP A 107 14.30 12.85 12.37
CA ASP A 107 13.12 12.99 13.24
C ASP A 107 12.25 11.73 13.32
N GLY A 108 12.63 10.64 12.64
CA GLY A 108 11.91 9.38 12.65
C GLY A 108 10.56 9.41 11.93
N LYS A 109 10.24 10.47 11.18
CA LYS A 109 8.98 10.53 10.43
C LYS A 109 8.97 9.54 9.29
N MET A 110 7.82 8.88 9.11
CA MET A 110 7.61 7.94 8.01
C MET A 110 7.27 8.68 6.73
N VAL A 111 8.10 8.51 5.70
CA VAL A 111 7.93 9.12 4.38
C VAL A 111 6.61 8.68 3.74
N ASN A 112 6.28 7.38 3.81
CA ASN A 112 5.05 6.81 3.26
C ASN A 112 3.80 7.53 3.80
N GLU A 113 3.75 7.72 5.12
CA GLU A 113 2.66 8.41 5.82
C GLU A 113 2.57 9.88 5.44
N LEU A 114 3.70 10.57 5.33
CA LEU A 114 3.73 11.98 4.97
C LEU A 114 3.19 12.23 3.56
N ILE A 115 3.45 11.34 2.61
CA ILE A 115 2.90 11.44 1.26
C ILE A 115 1.37 11.28 1.30
N LEU A 116 0.85 10.31 2.05
CA LEU A 116 -0.60 10.12 2.21
C LEU A 116 -1.26 11.33 2.88
N LEU A 117 -0.71 11.84 3.99
CA LEU A 117 -1.27 13.00 4.70
C LEU A 117 -1.37 14.25 3.82
N ASN A 118 -0.45 14.41 2.86
CA ASN A 118 -0.47 15.51 1.91
C ASN A 118 -1.35 15.23 0.67
N GLY A 119 -2.00 14.07 0.60
CA GLY A 119 -2.88 13.68 -0.49
C GLY A 119 -2.14 13.51 -1.82
N LEU A 120 -0.90 13.02 -1.78
CA LEU A 120 -0.04 12.89 -2.96
C LEU A 120 0.12 11.44 -3.45
N ALA A 121 -0.50 10.50 -2.75
CA ALA A 121 -0.65 9.12 -3.15
C ALA A 121 -1.98 8.58 -2.61
N ASP A 122 -2.50 7.56 -3.27
CA ASP A 122 -3.59 6.73 -2.77
C ASP A 122 -3.06 5.73 -1.74
N PHE A 123 -3.88 5.34 -0.77
CA PHE A 123 -3.57 4.26 0.15
C PHE A 123 -3.72 2.94 -0.59
N ARG A 124 -2.62 2.20 -0.68
CA ARG A 124 -2.57 0.95 -1.42
C ARG A 124 -2.02 -0.12 -0.52
N TYR A 125 -2.89 -0.69 0.29
CA TYR A 125 -2.58 -1.90 1.02
C TYR A 125 -3.39 -3.10 0.59
N LEU A 126 -2.65 -4.19 0.67
CA LEU A 126 -2.93 -5.48 0.09
C LEU A 126 -3.15 -6.54 1.20
N SER A 127 -2.92 -6.20 2.47
CA SER A 127 -3.13 -7.11 3.60
C SER A 127 -3.24 -6.36 4.94
N LEU A 128 -4.21 -6.76 5.77
CA LEU A 128 -4.36 -6.34 7.16
C LEU A 128 -3.17 -6.75 8.05
N GLU A 129 -2.34 -7.68 7.58
CA GLU A 129 -1.15 -8.15 8.31
C GLU A 129 0.04 -7.20 8.20
N SER A 130 -0.01 -6.21 7.29
CA SER A 130 1.09 -5.24 7.19
C SER A 130 1.19 -4.39 8.45
N LYS A 131 2.43 -4.25 8.95
CA LYS A 131 2.75 -3.58 10.22
C LYS A 131 2.15 -2.18 10.37
N TYR A 132 2.05 -1.42 9.28
CA TYR A 132 1.58 -0.03 9.30
C TYR A 132 0.25 0.17 8.56
N PHE A 133 -0.50 -0.91 8.31
CA PHE A 133 -1.79 -0.87 7.62
C PHE A 133 -2.72 0.20 8.19
N GLU A 134 -3.09 0.11 9.47
CA GLU A 134 -4.04 1.05 10.09
C GLU A 134 -3.51 2.49 10.12
N ARG A 135 -2.21 2.66 10.40
CA ARG A 135 -1.58 3.99 10.44
C ARG A 135 -1.68 4.71 9.09
N LEU A 136 -1.36 4.00 8.01
CA LEU A 136 -1.40 4.56 6.66
C LEU A 136 -2.85 4.70 6.15
N LYS A 137 -3.76 3.80 6.54
CA LYS A 137 -5.19 3.93 6.25
C LYS A 137 -5.75 5.22 6.84
N GLU A 138 -5.50 5.45 8.12
CA GLU A 138 -5.90 6.68 8.79
C GLU A 138 -5.30 7.94 8.15
N ALA A 139 -4.04 7.89 7.73
CA ALA A 139 -3.39 9.01 7.06
C ALA A 139 -4.11 9.38 5.76
N SER A 140 -4.51 8.38 4.97
CA SER A 140 -5.25 8.59 3.73
C SER A 140 -6.66 9.12 3.98
N LEU A 141 -7.38 8.54 4.94
CA LEU A 141 -8.72 9.02 5.33
C LEU A 141 -8.69 10.48 5.81
N LYS A 142 -7.66 10.87 6.58
CA LYS A 142 -7.45 12.27 7.00
C LYS A 142 -7.19 13.18 5.80
N ALA A 143 -6.42 12.73 4.81
CA ALA A 143 -6.15 13.52 3.62
C ALA A 143 -7.39 13.69 2.73
N GLU A 144 -8.19 12.63 2.54
CA GLU A 144 -9.47 12.69 1.82
C GLU A 144 -10.43 13.65 2.51
N ALA A 145 -10.65 13.49 3.83
CA ALA A 145 -11.57 14.34 4.59
C ALA A 145 -11.21 15.83 4.54
N ASN A 146 -9.92 16.14 4.45
CA ASN A 146 -9.42 17.52 4.35
C ASN A 146 -9.31 18.03 2.92
N ASN A 147 -9.65 17.23 1.90
CA ASN A 147 -9.36 17.52 0.49
C ASN A 147 -7.89 17.91 0.27
N SER A 148 -6.96 17.23 0.95
CA SER A 148 -5.53 17.50 0.82
C SER A 148 -5.02 17.12 -0.57
N GLY A 149 -4.15 17.95 -1.16
CA GLY A 149 -3.43 17.62 -2.39
C GLY A 149 -4.36 17.21 -3.53
N LEU A 150 -4.17 16.00 -4.04
CA LEU A 150 -4.87 15.47 -5.19
C LEU A 150 -6.32 15.06 -4.89
N TRP A 151 -6.70 14.91 -3.61
CA TRP A 151 -8.08 14.68 -3.19
C TRP A 151 -9.00 15.87 -3.54
N ALA A 152 -8.49 17.11 -3.51
CA ALA A 152 -9.24 18.31 -3.93
C ALA A 152 -9.65 18.27 -5.41
N PHE A 153 -8.99 17.45 -6.22
CA PHE A 153 -9.24 17.34 -7.66
C PHE A 153 -9.87 15.99 -8.04
N SER A 154 -10.31 15.21 -7.06
CA SER A 154 -10.85 13.85 -7.28
C SER A 154 -9.92 12.97 -8.14
N ALA A 155 -8.60 13.15 -7.99
CA ALA A 155 -7.61 12.43 -8.79
C ALA A 155 -7.47 10.95 -8.38
N PHE A 156 -7.94 10.62 -7.18
CA PHE A 156 -8.00 9.26 -6.66
C PHE A 156 -9.46 8.81 -6.57
N PRO A 157 -9.75 7.51 -6.76
CA PRO A 157 -11.03 6.97 -6.32
C PRO A 157 -11.18 7.27 -4.82
N PRO A 158 -12.38 7.64 -4.33
CA PRO A 158 -12.62 7.79 -2.90
C PRO A 158 -12.06 6.56 -2.15
N ASN A 159 -11.42 6.74 -0.99
CA ASN A 159 -10.96 5.62 -0.14
C ASN A 159 -12.14 4.95 0.59
N ARG A 160 -13.28 4.88 -0.11
CA ARG A 160 -14.55 4.36 0.35
C ARG A 160 -14.81 3.07 -0.42
N ILE A 161 -14.42 1.98 0.21
CA ILE A 161 -15.42 0.96 0.43
C ILE A 161 -15.78 1.13 1.90
N ASN A 162 -16.64 2.10 2.19
CA ASN A 162 -17.36 2.07 3.47
C ASN A 162 -18.22 0.80 3.48
N GLU A 163 -18.56 0.26 4.65
CA GLU A 163 -19.59 -0.79 4.74
C GLU A 163 -20.90 -0.35 4.04
N ASP A 164 -21.16 0.97 4.01
CA ASP A 164 -22.26 1.59 3.29
C ASP A 164 -22.08 1.63 1.75
N ASP A 165 -20.88 1.48 1.18
CA ASP A 165 -20.70 1.37 -0.29
C ASP A 165 -21.11 0.00 -0.83
N TYR A 166 -21.38 -0.98 0.03
CA TYR A 166 -22.17 -2.15 -0.37
C TYR A 166 -23.65 -1.82 -0.62
N SER A 167 -24.08 -0.58 -0.34
CA SER A 167 -25.34 0.00 -0.85
C SER A 167 -25.18 0.66 -2.23
N ALA A 168 -23.98 0.66 -2.82
CA ALA A 168 -23.77 1.15 -4.18
C ALA A 168 -24.76 0.47 -5.12
N LYS A 169 -25.41 1.30 -5.93
CA LYS A 169 -26.45 0.90 -6.88
C LYS A 169 -26.02 -0.38 -7.59
N VAL A 170 -26.77 -1.45 -7.39
CA VAL A 170 -26.56 -2.70 -8.12
C VAL A 170 -27.09 -2.49 -9.53
N ILE A 171 -26.23 -2.72 -10.51
CA ILE A 171 -26.52 -2.59 -11.94
C ILE A 171 -26.23 -3.92 -12.63
N ASP A 172 -26.88 -4.15 -13.76
CA ASP A 172 -26.41 -5.16 -14.69
C ASP A 172 -25.05 -4.72 -15.27
N TRP A 173 -24.10 -5.64 -15.42
CA TRP A 173 -22.78 -5.31 -15.97
C TRP A 173 -22.85 -4.60 -17.34
N GLN A 174 -23.90 -4.86 -18.14
CA GLN A 174 -24.13 -4.21 -19.43
C GLN A 174 -24.37 -2.71 -19.31
N ASP A 175 -24.85 -2.26 -18.16
CA ASP A 175 -25.13 -0.84 -17.91
C ASP A 175 -23.90 -0.07 -17.42
N ALA A 176 -22.80 -0.74 -17.05
CA ALA A 176 -21.57 -0.11 -16.58
C ALA A 176 -21.03 1.04 -17.45
N PRO A 177 -21.09 1.01 -18.79
CA PRO A 177 -20.67 2.15 -19.62
C PRO A 177 -21.43 3.47 -19.33
N LYS A 178 -22.60 3.43 -18.68
CA LYS A 178 -23.37 4.62 -18.30
C LYS A 178 -22.84 5.30 -17.02
N TYR A 179 -21.96 4.63 -16.29
CA TYR A 179 -21.49 5.02 -14.95
C TYR A 179 -19.98 5.30 -14.93
N ILE A 180 -19.41 5.79 -16.04
CA ILE A 180 -17.99 6.15 -16.09
C ILE A 180 -17.69 7.22 -15.04
N ASN A 181 -16.64 6.99 -14.26
CA ASN A 181 -16.21 7.76 -13.09
C ASN A 181 -17.14 7.65 -11.87
N GLU A 182 -18.05 6.66 -11.83
CA GLU A 182 -18.87 6.37 -10.67
C GLU A 182 -18.50 5.01 -10.05
N ILE A 183 -18.69 4.89 -8.73
CA ILE A 183 -18.62 3.61 -8.02
C ILE A 183 -20.00 2.96 -8.07
N VAL A 184 -20.05 1.75 -8.62
CA VAL A 184 -21.28 0.94 -8.72
C VAL A 184 -20.99 -0.50 -8.38
N THR A 185 -22.03 -1.27 -8.08
CA THR A 185 -21.93 -2.73 -7.97
C THR A 185 -22.46 -3.36 -9.26
N ALA A 186 -21.58 -3.88 -10.10
CA ALA A 186 -21.98 -4.61 -11.30
C ALA A 186 -22.24 -6.09 -10.98
N GLU A 187 -23.34 -6.65 -11.47
CA GLU A 187 -23.69 -8.06 -11.34
C GLU A 187 -23.64 -8.75 -12.71
N GLY A 188 -23.11 -9.98 -12.74
CA GLY A 188 -23.10 -10.81 -13.96
C GLY A 188 -22.31 -12.11 -13.80
N SER A 189 -22.39 -12.98 -14.82
CA SER A 189 -21.61 -14.22 -14.88
C SER A 189 -20.30 -14.02 -15.66
N ILE A 190 -19.19 -14.52 -15.12
CA ILE A 190 -17.90 -14.47 -15.83
C ILE A 190 -17.88 -15.54 -16.91
N GLU A 191 -17.98 -15.12 -18.16
CA GLU A 191 -17.91 -16.02 -19.33
C GLU A 191 -16.47 -16.30 -19.78
N ARG A 192 -15.57 -15.32 -19.60
CA ARG A 192 -14.17 -15.43 -20.02
C ARG A 192 -13.25 -14.95 -18.93
N ALA A 193 -12.30 -15.79 -18.54
CA ALA A 193 -11.23 -15.44 -17.64
C ALA A 193 -9.87 -15.86 -18.21
N TYR A 194 -8.87 -14.99 -18.11
CA TYR A 194 -7.50 -15.37 -18.48
C TYR A 194 -6.46 -14.65 -17.62
N ASP A 195 -5.37 -15.34 -17.35
CA ASP A 195 -4.20 -14.81 -16.68
C ASP A 195 -3.10 -14.54 -17.71
N SER A 196 -2.58 -13.31 -17.73
CA SER A 196 -1.48 -12.89 -18.60
C SER A 196 -0.09 -13.07 -17.98
N GLY A 197 -0.03 -13.46 -16.71
CA GLY A 197 1.16 -13.42 -15.86
C GLY A 197 1.36 -12.08 -15.13
N LYS A 198 0.78 -10.98 -15.66
CA LYS A 198 0.82 -9.64 -15.03
C LYS A 198 -0.52 -9.21 -14.43
N ALA A 199 -1.60 -9.79 -14.94
CA ALA A 199 -2.95 -9.51 -14.50
C ALA A 199 -3.89 -10.62 -14.96
N CYS A 200 -4.91 -10.84 -14.12
CA CYS A 200 -6.05 -11.69 -14.33
C CYS A 200 -7.19 -10.81 -14.82
N PHE A 201 -7.74 -11.18 -15.96
CA PHE A 201 -8.85 -10.51 -16.59
C PHE A 201 -10.09 -11.38 -16.46
N LEU A 202 -11.16 -10.81 -15.90
CA LEU A 202 -12.48 -11.45 -15.83
C LEU A 202 -13.44 -10.62 -16.68
N ASN A 203 -14.14 -11.28 -17.61
CA ASN A 203 -15.03 -10.62 -18.54
C ASN A 203 -16.40 -11.31 -18.51
N PHE A 204 -17.45 -10.49 -18.52
CA PHE A 204 -18.84 -10.96 -18.54
C PHE A 204 -19.28 -11.47 -19.93
N LYS A 205 -18.42 -11.35 -20.94
CA LYS A 205 -18.69 -11.80 -22.30
C LYS A 205 -17.41 -12.24 -23.02
N GLU A 206 -17.52 -13.24 -23.89
CA GLU A 206 -16.41 -13.66 -24.75
C GLU A 206 -15.90 -12.55 -25.68
N ASN A 207 -16.82 -11.85 -26.37
CA ASN A 207 -16.50 -10.61 -27.09
C ASN A 207 -16.51 -9.43 -26.10
N TRP A 208 -15.42 -9.33 -25.34
CA TRP A 208 -15.25 -8.40 -24.23
C TRP A 208 -15.04 -6.94 -24.65
N SER A 209 -14.63 -6.69 -25.91
CA SER A 209 -14.29 -5.32 -26.34
C SER A 209 -15.49 -4.40 -26.23
N GLY A 210 -15.33 -3.26 -25.55
CA GLY A 210 -16.41 -2.30 -25.29
C GLY A 210 -17.38 -2.70 -24.16
N THR A 211 -17.13 -3.82 -23.47
CA THR A 211 -17.88 -4.25 -22.28
C THR A 211 -17.13 -3.97 -20.99
N LEU A 212 -17.76 -4.17 -19.83
CA LEU A 212 -17.08 -4.05 -18.54
C LEU A 212 -16.04 -5.17 -18.36
N ASN A 213 -14.78 -4.78 -18.28
CA ASN A 213 -13.68 -5.68 -17.97
C ASN A 213 -13.25 -5.54 -16.50
N LEU A 214 -13.02 -6.66 -15.82
CA LEU A 214 -12.48 -6.65 -14.46
C LEU A 214 -11.03 -7.08 -14.49
N VAL A 215 -10.19 -6.37 -13.73
CA VAL A 215 -8.75 -6.62 -13.70
C VAL A 215 -8.26 -6.77 -12.27
N ILE A 216 -7.60 -7.90 -12.00
CA ILE A 216 -6.84 -8.16 -10.78
C ILE A 216 -5.37 -8.23 -11.18
N PHE A 217 -4.50 -7.34 -10.69
CA PHE A 217 -3.07 -7.39 -11.00
C PHE A 217 -2.37 -8.57 -10.29
N SER A 218 -1.31 -9.11 -10.90
CA SER A 218 -0.55 -10.28 -10.39
C SER A 218 -0.04 -10.09 -8.97
N GLU A 219 0.40 -8.87 -8.65
CA GLU A 219 0.82 -8.45 -7.31
C GLU A 219 -0.28 -8.60 -6.24
N LEU A 220 -1.54 -8.75 -6.63
CA LEU A 220 -2.67 -8.94 -5.72
C LEU A 220 -3.07 -10.42 -5.55
N TYR A 221 -2.53 -11.34 -6.36
CA TYR A 221 -3.04 -12.72 -6.45
C TYR A 221 -3.03 -13.46 -5.11
N TYR A 222 -2.09 -13.13 -4.22
CA TYR A 222 -2.00 -13.77 -2.91
C TYR A 222 -3.21 -13.50 -2.00
N GLN A 223 -4.01 -12.47 -2.30
CA GLN A 223 -5.25 -12.16 -1.58
C GLN A 223 -6.45 -12.97 -2.09
N TYR A 224 -6.33 -13.59 -3.26
CA TYR A 224 -7.41 -14.30 -3.92
C TYR A 224 -7.19 -15.81 -3.83
N PRO A 225 -8.25 -16.61 -4.05
CA PRO A 225 -8.10 -18.04 -4.22
C PRO A 225 -7.09 -18.38 -5.32
N ALA A 226 -6.40 -19.51 -5.14
CA ALA A 226 -5.39 -19.97 -6.09
C ALA A 226 -5.94 -19.99 -7.52
N ASN A 227 -5.20 -19.37 -8.44
CA ASN A 227 -5.62 -19.11 -9.82
C ASN A 227 -6.96 -18.33 -9.91
N PRO A 228 -6.94 -17.01 -9.71
CA PRO A 228 -8.17 -16.19 -9.71
C PRO A 228 -8.97 -16.31 -11.01
N ALA A 229 -8.29 -16.42 -12.16
CA ALA A 229 -8.95 -16.59 -13.45
C ALA A 229 -9.80 -17.87 -13.48
N GLN A 230 -9.21 -19.00 -13.06
CA GLN A 230 -9.94 -20.27 -12.97
C GLN A 230 -11.00 -20.24 -11.86
N TYR A 231 -10.73 -19.59 -10.73
CA TYR A 231 -11.64 -19.54 -9.60
C TYR A 231 -12.95 -18.82 -9.94
N PHE A 232 -12.89 -17.70 -10.67
CA PHE A 232 -14.08 -16.90 -11.00
C PHE A 232 -14.79 -17.31 -12.29
N LEU A 233 -14.13 -18.09 -13.16
CA LEU A 233 -14.73 -18.55 -14.42
C LEU A 233 -16.05 -19.30 -14.17
N ASN A 234 -17.08 -18.98 -14.96
CA ASN A 234 -18.44 -19.52 -14.89
C ASN A 234 -19.21 -19.23 -13.60
N LYS A 235 -18.69 -18.39 -12.70
CA LYS A 235 -19.41 -17.96 -11.51
C LYS A 235 -20.19 -16.69 -11.76
N LYS A 236 -21.32 -16.56 -11.07
CA LYS A 236 -22.04 -15.30 -10.99
C LYS A 236 -21.45 -14.48 -9.86
N ILE A 237 -21.11 -13.23 -10.14
CA ILE A 237 -20.48 -12.34 -9.18
C ILE A 237 -21.24 -11.03 -9.03
N ARG A 238 -21.00 -10.36 -7.89
CA ARG A 238 -21.12 -8.92 -7.73
C ARG A 238 -19.74 -8.33 -7.58
N VAL A 239 -19.45 -7.25 -8.30
CA VAL A 239 -18.20 -6.52 -8.20
C VAL A 239 -18.46 -5.04 -7.96
N THR A 240 -17.88 -4.49 -6.90
CA THR A 240 -17.99 -3.08 -6.54
C THR A 240 -16.68 -2.37 -6.86
N GLY A 241 -16.77 -1.29 -7.63
CA GLY A 241 -15.59 -0.49 -7.98
C GLY A 241 -15.92 0.72 -8.84
N LEU A 242 -14.91 1.57 -9.02
CA LEU A 242 -14.96 2.69 -9.95
C LEU A 242 -14.99 2.16 -11.39
N VAL A 243 -16.00 2.53 -12.17
CA VAL A 243 -15.98 2.28 -13.62
C VAL A 243 -15.09 3.34 -14.29
N GLN A 244 -14.01 2.91 -14.93
CA GLN A 244 -13.08 3.79 -15.65
C GLN A 244 -12.91 3.34 -17.10
N LEU A 245 -12.51 4.24 -17.99
CA LEU A 245 -12.19 3.88 -19.37
C LEU A 245 -10.70 3.53 -19.51
N TYR A 246 -10.41 2.36 -20.08
CA TYR A 246 -9.08 1.97 -20.51
C TYR A 246 -9.09 1.64 -22.00
N LYS A 247 -8.35 2.42 -22.80
CA LYS A 247 -8.33 2.31 -24.28
C LYS A 247 -9.73 2.23 -24.90
N GLY A 248 -10.67 3.02 -24.37
CA GLY A 248 -12.06 3.07 -24.85
C GLY A 248 -12.97 1.94 -24.35
N THR A 249 -12.48 1.02 -23.52
CA THR A 249 -13.27 -0.06 -22.92
C THR A 249 -13.51 0.23 -21.42
N PRO A 250 -14.75 0.12 -20.91
CA PRO A 250 -15.03 0.23 -19.48
C PRO A 250 -14.30 -0.86 -18.67
N GLN A 251 -13.77 -0.47 -17.51
CA GLN A 251 -12.96 -1.32 -16.66
C GLN A 251 -13.22 -1.04 -15.18
N MET A 252 -13.14 -2.07 -14.35
CA MET A 252 -12.90 -1.94 -12.90
C MET A 252 -11.59 -2.62 -12.52
N ILE A 253 -10.76 -1.94 -11.73
CA ILE A 253 -9.60 -2.55 -11.08
C ILE A 253 -10.05 -3.07 -9.72
N ILE A 254 -9.90 -4.38 -9.51
CA ILE A 254 -10.21 -5.04 -8.25
C ILE A 254 -8.92 -5.08 -7.41
N LYS A 255 -8.84 -4.18 -6.43
CA LYS A 255 -7.70 -4.01 -5.53
C LYS A 255 -7.77 -4.92 -4.29
N SER A 256 -8.97 -5.38 -3.92
CA SER A 256 -9.22 -6.18 -2.71
C SER A 256 -10.29 -7.26 -2.93
N PRO A 257 -10.19 -8.45 -2.31
CA PRO A 257 -11.20 -9.52 -2.43
C PRO A 257 -12.62 -9.09 -2.03
N GLU A 258 -12.75 -8.14 -1.11
CA GLU A 258 -14.02 -7.57 -0.65
C GLU A 258 -14.82 -6.96 -1.81
N GLN A 259 -14.15 -6.44 -2.83
CA GLN A 259 -14.79 -5.86 -4.00
C GLN A 259 -15.53 -6.88 -4.84
N ILE A 260 -15.22 -8.18 -4.76
CA ILE A 260 -15.76 -9.21 -5.64
C ILE A 260 -16.35 -10.37 -4.84
N LYS A 261 -17.66 -10.54 -4.94
CA LYS A 261 -18.41 -11.58 -4.23
C LYS A 261 -19.00 -12.55 -5.22
N VAL A 262 -18.72 -13.83 -5.06
CA VAL A 262 -19.45 -14.91 -5.73
C VAL A 262 -20.84 -14.98 -5.11
N ILE A 263 -21.87 -14.97 -5.95
CA ILE A 263 -23.27 -15.09 -5.52
C ILE A 263 -23.93 -16.39 -5.99
N GLU A 264 -23.44 -17.00 -7.07
CA GLU A 264 -23.83 -18.33 -7.57
C GLU A 264 -22.63 -19.05 -8.19
#